data_AF-A0A8D8A2Q0-F1
#
_entry.id   AF-A0A8D8A2Q0-F1
#
_cell.length_a   1.000
_cell.length_b   1.000
_cell.length_c   1.000
_cell.angle_alpha   90.00
_cell.angle_beta   90.00
_cell.angle_gamma   90.00
#
_symmetry.space_group_name_H-M   'P 1'
#
loop_
_entity.id
_entity.type
_entity.pdbx_description
1 polymer ?
#
loop_
_entity_poly.entity_id
_entity_poly.type
_entity_poly.pdbx_seq_one_letter_code
_entity_poly.pdbx_strand_id
1 'polypeptide(L)'
;MALIMKYIDSIHHYMDKYSDPRTRDWPLMSSPLPTLALCLGYVYLVKVVGPRLMENRKPFQLKNTLIVYNFVQVVFSAWLFYEVILPLFLLKALQPCVSKLTMISSTVI
;
A
#
# COMPACT_ATOMS: atom_id res chain seq x y z
N MET A 1 17.78 -15.08 -20.23
CA MET A 1 16.31 -14.94 -20.27
C MET A 1 15.58 -16.07 -19.54
N ALA A 2 15.95 -17.34 -19.71
CA ALA A 2 15.34 -18.47 -18.98
C ALA A 2 15.47 -18.39 -17.45
N LEU A 3 16.59 -17.86 -16.95
CA LEU A 3 16.82 -17.68 -15.51
C LEU A 3 15.93 -16.59 -14.89
N ILE A 4 15.68 -15.51 -15.66
CA ILE A 4 14.79 -14.41 -15.25
C ILE A 4 13.34 -14.90 -15.18
N MET A 5 12.87 -15.63 -16.19
CA MET A 5 11.51 -16.18 -16.17
C MET A 5 11.30 -17.16 -15.02
N LYS A 6 12.27 -18.06 -14.77
CA LYS A 6 12.23 -18.95 -13.60
C LYS A 6 12.18 -18.21 -12.26
N TYR A 7 12.86 -17.07 -12.15
CA TYR A 7 12.83 -16.25 -10.94
C TYR A 7 11.48 -15.52 -10.77
N ILE A 8 10.92 -14.98 -11.86
CA ILE A 8 9.60 -14.32 -11.86
C ILE A 8 8.50 -15.33 -11.51
N ASP A 9 8.50 -16.51 -12.11
CA ASP A 9 7.53 -17.57 -11.83
C ASP A 9 7.61 -18.04 -10.36
N SER A 10 8.82 -18.13 -9.81
CA SER A 10 9.03 -18.44 -8.39
C SER A 10 8.37 -17.39 -7.49
N ILE A 11 8.62 -16.11 -7.74
CA ILE A 11 8.01 -15.01 -6.98
C ILE A 11 6.48 -15.03 -7.07
N HIS A 12 5.93 -15.22 -8.27
CA HIS A 12 4.50 -15.30 -8.48
C HIS A 12 3.89 -16.47 -7.70
N HIS A 13 4.54 -17.64 -7.71
CA HIS A 13 4.05 -18.81 -7.00
C HIS A 13 4.00 -18.62 -5.48
N TYR A 14 5.02 -17.96 -4.89
CA TYR A 14 4.99 -17.63 -3.46
C TYR A 14 3.90 -16.59 -3.13
N MET A 15 3.71 -15.59 -3.98
CA MET A 15 2.68 -14.58 -3.75
C MET A 15 1.27 -15.15 -3.85
N ASP A 16 0.96 -15.94 -4.87
CA ASP A 16 -0.37 -16.55 -5.02
C ASP A 16 -0.71 -17.51 -3.87
N LYS A 17 0.30 -18.12 -3.24
CA LYS A 17 0.09 -19.03 -2.10
C LYS A 17 -0.28 -18.32 -0.80
N TYR A 18 0.21 -17.10 -0.56
CA TYR A 18 0.04 -16.37 0.71
C TYR A 18 -0.80 -15.10 0.59
N SER A 19 -1.11 -14.64 -0.63
CA SER A 19 -1.89 -13.42 -0.86
C SER A 19 -3.38 -13.66 -0.63
N ASP A 20 -4.07 -12.66 -0.08
CA ASP A 20 -5.52 -12.71 0.08
C ASP A 20 -6.18 -12.56 -1.31
N PRO A 21 -7.07 -13.50 -1.71
CA PRO A 21 -7.69 -13.48 -3.03
C PRO A 21 -8.52 -12.22 -3.30
N ARG A 22 -8.98 -11.51 -2.26
CA ARG A 22 -9.79 -10.28 -2.39
C ARG A 22 -8.99 -9.07 -2.87
N THR A 23 -7.67 -9.08 -2.69
CA THR A 23 -6.79 -7.95 -3.01
C THR A 23 -5.96 -8.18 -4.28
N ARG A 24 -6.15 -9.32 -4.97
CA ARG A 24 -5.34 -9.73 -6.12
C ARG A 24 -5.46 -8.79 -7.32
N ASP A 25 -6.64 -8.24 -7.56
CA ASP A 25 -6.92 -7.37 -8.71
C ASP A 25 -6.58 -5.90 -8.43
N TRP A 26 -5.99 -5.60 -7.27
CA TRP A 26 -5.58 -4.23 -6.94
C TRP A 26 -4.34 -3.82 -7.74
N PRO A 27 -4.28 -2.55 -8.18
CA PRO A 27 -3.10 -2.03 -8.84
C PRO A 27 -1.89 -2.18 -7.92
N LEU A 28 -0.74 -2.57 -8.48
CA LEU A 28 0.52 -2.82 -7.76
C LEU A 28 0.55 -4.09 -6.88
N MET A 29 -0.53 -4.89 -6.82
CA MET A 29 -0.56 -6.17 -6.06
C MET A 29 -0.42 -7.42 -6.91
N SER A 30 -0.30 -7.28 -8.24
CA SER A 30 -0.11 -8.43 -9.14
C SER A 30 1.27 -9.09 -8.98
N SER A 31 2.30 -8.29 -8.67
CA SER A 31 3.65 -8.78 -8.37
C SER A 31 4.44 -7.71 -7.58
N PRO A 32 5.53 -8.08 -6.88
CA PRO A 32 6.33 -7.12 -6.12
C PRO A 32 7.34 -6.36 -7.02
N LEU A 33 7.43 -6.74 -8.29
CA LEU A 33 8.30 -6.10 -9.27
C LEU A 33 7.88 -4.65 -9.62
N PRO A 34 6.60 -4.33 -9.93
CA PRO A 34 6.18 -2.97 -10.23
C PRO A 34 6.36 -2.02 -9.03
N THR A 35 6.13 -2.48 -7.80
CA THR A 35 6.37 -1.67 -6.60
C THR A 35 7.86 -1.39 -6.39
N LEU A 36 8.72 -2.41 -6.56
CA LEU A 36 10.18 -2.23 -6.51
C LEU A 36 10.68 -1.28 -7.60
N ALA A 37 10.18 -1.41 -8.83
CA ALA A 37 10.53 -0.53 -9.93
C ALA A 37 10.15 0.93 -9.64
N LEU A 38 8.98 1.17 -9.06
CA LEU A 38 8.53 2.50 -8.65
C LEU A 38 9.45 3.10 -7.57
N CYS A 39 9.80 2.30 -6.55
CA CYS A 39 10.70 2.74 -5.49
C CYS A 39 12.10 3.11 -6.03
N LEU A 40 12.69 2.25 -6.86
CA LEU A 40 14.00 2.50 -7.47
C LEU A 40 13.94 3.72 -8.41
N GLY A 41 12.88 3.84 -9.19
CA GLY A 41 12.62 4.99 -10.06
C GLY A 41 12.54 6.29 -9.26
N TYR A 42 11.80 6.31 -8.17
CA TYR A 42 11.69 7.47 -7.28
C TYR A 42 13.07 7.89 -6.72
N VAL A 43 13.85 6.94 -6.20
CA VAL A 43 15.19 7.24 -5.66
C VAL A 43 16.11 7.81 -6.73
N TYR A 44 16.10 7.24 -7.94
CA TYR A 44 16.90 7.73 -9.06
C TYR A 44 16.50 9.15 -9.46
N LEU A 45 15.20 9.42 -9.60
CA LEU A 45 14.69 10.74 -9.96
C LEU A 45 15.06 11.79 -8.90
N VAL A 46 14.91 11.49 -7.61
CA VAL A 46 15.20 12.44 -6.53
C VAL A 46 16.70 12.68 -6.37
N LYS A 47 17.53 11.63 -6.37
CA LYS A 47 18.97 11.76 -6.08
C LYS A 47 19.81 12.17 -7.28
N VAL A 48 19.42 11.82 -8.50
CA VAL A 48 20.25 12.08 -9.69
C VAL A 48 19.64 13.21 -10.51
N VAL A 49 18.37 13.07 -10.92
CA VAL A 49 17.73 14.04 -11.81
C VAL A 49 17.40 15.35 -11.09
N GLY A 50 16.92 15.27 -9.86
CA GLY A 50 16.60 16.42 -9.01
C GLY A 50 17.74 17.44 -8.87
N PRO A 51 18.91 17.06 -8.33
CA PRO A 51 20.02 18.00 -8.14
C PRO A 51 20.60 18.49 -9.46
N ARG A 52 20.66 17.64 -10.51
CA ARG A 52 21.13 18.06 -11.84
C ARG A 52 20.25 19.15 -12.46
N LEU A 53 18.94 19.11 -12.24
CA LEU A 53 18.01 20.13 -12.71
C LEU A 53 18.09 21.43 -11.88
N MET A 54 18.42 21.32 -10.58
CA MET A 54 18.49 22.45 -9.65
C MET A 54 19.85 23.18 -9.67
N GLU A 55 20.89 22.59 -10.25
CA GLU A 55 22.25 23.16 -10.29
C GLU A 55 22.33 24.53 -10.98
N ASN A 56 21.50 24.76 -12.00
CA ASN A 56 21.53 25.99 -12.81
C ASN A 56 20.29 26.89 -12.63
N ARG A 57 19.47 26.67 -11.59
CA ARG A 57 18.20 27.39 -11.40
C ARG A 57 18.02 27.80 -9.94
N LYS A 58 17.41 28.97 -9.71
CA LYS A 58 17.02 29.43 -8.37
C LYS A 58 15.96 28.49 -7.77
N PRO A 59 15.92 28.31 -6.44
CA PRO A 59 14.96 27.41 -5.79
C PRO A 59 13.52 27.84 -6.10
N PHE A 60 12.68 26.87 -6.49
CA PHE A 60 11.27 27.10 -6.79
C PHE A 60 10.51 27.52 -5.51
N GLN A 61 9.77 28.62 -5.58
CA GLN A 61 8.87 29.02 -4.48
C GLN A 61 7.55 28.25 -4.58
N LEU A 62 7.52 27.05 -3.99
CA LEU A 62 6.37 26.13 -4.03
C LEU A 62 5.43 26.29 -2.82
N LYS A 63 5.42 27.45 -2.15
CA LYS A 63 4.70 27.67 -0.89
C LYS A 63 3.22 27.30 -0.98
N ASN A 64 2.51 27.79 -2.00
CA ASN A 64 1.08 27.53 -2.17
C ASN A 64 0.81 26.05 -2.47
N THR A 65 1.62 25.43 -3.33
CA THR A 65 1.51 24.00 -3.64
C THR A 65 1.73 23.14 -2.39
N LEU A 66 2.68 23.52 -1.53
CA LEU A 66 2.97 22.80 -0.29
C LEU A 66 1.82 22.91 0.72
N ILE A 67 1.18 24.08 0.82
CA ILE A 67 0.00 24.29 1.68
C ILE A 67 -1.16 23.42 1.20
N VAL A 68 -1.46 23.43 -0.11
CA VAL A 68 -2.53 22.60 -0.69
C VAL A 68 -2.25 21.11 -0.48
N TYR A 69 -1.00 20.68 -0.70
CA TYR A 69 -0.60 19.28 -0.49
C TYR A 69 -0.84 18.84 0.97
N ASN A 70 -0.38 19.63 1.95
CA ASN A 70 -0.59 19.31 3.36
C ASN A 70 -2.08 19.30 3.74
N PHE A 71 -2.87 20.23 3.21
CA PHE A 71 -4.31 20.25 3.44
C PHE A 71 -4.99 18.97 2.91
N VAL A 72 -4.69 18.57 1.68
CA VAL A 72 -5.20 17.31 1.10
C VAL A 72 -4.76 16.11 1.93
N GLN A 73 -3.52 16.08 2.41
CA GLN A 73 -3.00 15.00 3.25
C GLN A 73 -3.76 14.87 4.59
N VAL A 74 -4.11 15.99 5.23
CA VAL A 74 -4.92 16.00 6.47
C VAL A 74 -6.34 15.50 6.19
N VAL A 75 -6.98 15.99 5.12
CA VAL A 75 -8.33 15.56 4.73
C VAL A 75 -8.36 14.06 4.42
N PHE A 76 -7.38 13.57 3.66
CA PHE A 76 -7.27 12.14 3.33
C PHE A 76 -7.03 11.28 4.58
N SER A 77 -6.21 11.75 5.51
CA SER A 77 -5.96 11.04 6.77
C SER A 77 -7.22 11.00 7.66
N ALA A 78 -7.98 12.10 7.71
CA ALA A 78 -9.26 12.16 8.43
C ALA A 78 -10.31 11.22 7.82
N TRP A 79 -10.36 11.13 6.48
CA TRP A 79 -11.22 10.20 5.76
C TRP A 79 -10.90 8.74 6.10
N LEU A 80 -9.63 8.35 6.01
CA LEU A 80 -9.18 7.01 6.39
C LEU A 80 -9.50 6.70 7.86
N PHE A 81 -9.32 7.66 8.75
CA PHE A 81 -9.62 7.49 10.17
C PHE A 81 -11.11 7.21 10.40
N TYR A 82 -12.01 7.90 9.71
CA TYR A 82 -13.45 7.66 9.77
C TYR A 82 -13.84 6.25 9.29
N GLU A 83 -13.35 5.86 8.11
CA GLU A 83 -13.63 4.55 7.51
C GLU A 83 -13.04 3.37 8.30
N VAL A 84 -11.92 3.56 9.00
CA VAL A 84 -11.25 2.48 9.75
C VAL A 84 -11.76 2.36 11.20
N ILE A 85 -12.03 3.47 11.89
CA ILE A 85 -12.45 3.41 13.31
C ILE A 85 -13.88 2.96 13.50
N LEU A 86 -14.79 3.33 12.60
CA LEU A 86 -16.19 2.91 12.69
C LEU A 86 -16.34 1.38 12.67
N PRO A 87 -15.78 0.63 11.70
CA PRO A 87 -15.81 -0.83 11.73
C PRO A 87 -14.91 -1.42 12.81
N LEU A 88 -13.75 -0.84 13.13
CA LEU A 88 -12.86 -1.38 14.16
C LEU A 88 -13.47 -1.30 15.57
N PHE A 89 -14.14 -0.19 15.90
CA PHE A 89 -14.83 -0.01 17.18
C PHE A 89 -16.06 -0.93 17.29
N LEU A 90 -16.86 -1.01 16.22
CA LEU A 90 -18.05 -1.87 16.17
C LEU A 90 -17.69 -3.37 16.18
N LEU A 91 -16.66 -3.78 15.43
CA LEU A 91 -16.16 -5.15 15.43
C LEU A 91 -15.54 -5.51 16.78
N LYS A 92 -14.77 -4.62 17.44
CA LYS A 92 -14.27 -4.91 18.81
C LYS A 92 -15.39 -5.08 19.83
N ALA A 93 -16.49 -4.32 19.72
CA ALA A 93 -17.65 -4.49 20.59
C ALA A 93 -18.38 -5.84 20.35
N LEU A 94 -18.34 -6.37 19.11
CA LEU A 94 -18.95 -7.66 18.72
C LEU A 94 -17.99 -8.86 18.73
N GLN A 95 -16.67 -8.66 18.81
CA GLN A 95 -15.65 -9.71 18.92
C GLN A 95 -15.86 -10.70 20.07
N PRO A 96 -16.30 -10.31 21.29
CA PRO A 96 -16.63 -11.29 22.32
C PRO A 96 -17.82 -12.19 21.93
N CYS A 97 -18.68 -11.76 21.01
CA CYS A 97 -19.84 -12.51 20.52
C CYS A 97 -19.49 -13.40 19.31
N VAL A 98 -18.71 -12.89 18.34
CA VAL A 98 -18.29 -13.64 17.13
C VAL A 98 -17.35 -14.80 17.48
N SER A 99 -16.43 -14.61 18.43
CA SER A 99 -15.48 -15.66 18.83
C SER A 99 -16.16 -16.83 19.57
N LYS A 100 -17.29 -16.56 20.25
CA LYS A 100 -18.12 -17.62 20.86
C LYS A 100 -18.88 -18.42 19.80
N LEU A 101 -19.33 -17.78 18.72
CA LEU A 101 -20.13 -18.43 17.68
C LEU A 101 -19.29 -19.38 16.79
N THR A 102 -18.04 -19.02 16.49
CA THR A 102 -17.10 -19.91 15.76
C THR A 102 -16.65 -21.11 16.59
N MET A 103 -16.52 -20.98 17.91
CA MET A 103 -16.23 -22.12 18.82
C MET A 103 -17.40 -23.11 18.92
N ILE A 104 -18.65 -22.63 18.89
CA ILE A 104 -19.85 -23.49 18.97
C ILE A 104 -20.03 -24.28 17.66
N SER A 105 -19.72 -23.71 16.50
CA SER A 105 -19.83 -24.40 15.22
C SER A 105 -18.81 -25.55 15.04
N SER A 106 -17.65 -25.49 15.70
CA SER A 106 -16.63 -26.55 15.63
C SER A 106 -16.80 -27.67 16.66
N THR A 107 -17.79 -27.57 17.56
CA THR A 107 -18.14 -28.62 18.53
C THR A 107 -19.38 -29.42 18.09
N VAL A 108 -20.09 -28.96 17.04
CA VAL A 108 -21.32 -29.58 16.50
C VAL A 108 -21.07 -30.25 15.13
N ILE A 109 -19.81 -30.41 14.73
CA ILE A 109 -19.37 -31.21 13.57
C ILE A 109 -18.37 -32.25 14.06
#